data_AF-A0A7L2DNN3-F1
#
_entry.id   AF-A0A7L2DNN3-F1
#
_cell.length_a   1.000
_cell.length_b   1.000
_cell.length_c   1.000
_cell.angle_alpha   90.00
_cell.angle_beta   90.00
_cell.angle_gamma   90.00
#
_symmetry.space_group_name_H-M   'P 1'
#
loop_
_entity.id
_entity.type
_entity.pdbx_description
1 polymer ?
#
loop_
_entity_poly.entity_id
_entity_poly.type
_entity_poly.pdbx_seq_one_letter_code
_entity_poly.pdbx_strand_id
1 'polypeptide(L)' 'MPPVALIARSLLRSAARPGPAPRGLKSGPPQSPVGLGESVVGFVALFFSCLGPAAWVLGHLNDYKARE' A
#
# COMPACT_ATOMS: atom_id res chain seq x y z
N MET A 1 -29.70 -17.81 42.57
CA MET A 1 -28.51 -16.92 42.58
C MET A 1 -28.99 -15.50 42.80
N PRO A 2 -28.41 -14.74 43.75
CA PRO A 2 -28.90 -13.39 44.02
C PRO A 2 -28.68 -12.50 42.79
N PRO A 3 -29.62 -11.60 42.46
CA PRO A 3 -29.57 -10.75 41.27
C PRO A 3 -28.31 -9.87 41.24
N VAL A 4 -27.81 -9.49 42.42
CA VAL A 4 -26.55 -8.76 42.62
C VAL A 4 -25.34 -9.52 42.05
N ALA A 5 -25.29 -10.83 42.18
CA ALA A 5 -24.19 -11.64 41.66
C ALA A 5 -24.18 -11.70 40.13
N LEU A 6 -25.34 -11.62 39.48
CA LEU A 6 -25.45 -11.56 38.02
C LEU A 6 -24.97 -10.21 37.48
N ILE A 7 -25.33 -9.12 38.16
CA ILE A 7 -24.89 -7.76 37.82
C ILE A 7 -23.37 -7.64 37.98
N ALA A 8 -22.84 -8.06 39.14
CA ALA A 8 -21.40 -8.05 39.38
C ALA A 8 -20.62 -8.86 38.34
N ARG A 9 -21.15 -10.03 37.94
CA ARG A 9 -20.54 -10.88 36.91
C ARG A 9 -20.59 -10.27 35.51
N SER A 10 -21.64 -9.54 35.18
CA SER A 10 -21.77 -8.81 33.91
C SER A 10 -20.72 -7.69 33.82
N LEU A 11 -20.58 -6.91 34.88
CA LEU A 11 -19.61 -5.81 34.95
C LEU A 11 -18.16 -6.32 34.93
N LEU A 12 -17.85 -7.38 35.68
CA LEU A 12 -16.52 -8.01 35.63
C LEU A 12 -16.19 -8.56 34.23
N ARG A 13 -17.18 -9.16 33.55
CA ARG A 13 -16.98 -9.72 32.21
C ARG A 13 -16.79 -8.63 31.15
N SER A 14 -17.40 -7.46 31.33
CA SER A 14 -17.16 -6.28 30.49
C SER A 14 -15.76 -5.69 30.72
N ALA A 15 -15.30 -5.64 31.97
CA ALA A 15 -13.97 -5.13 32.32
C ALA A 15 -12.83 -6.07 31.90
N ALA A 16 -13.08 -7.38 31.90
CA ALA A 16 -12.11 -8.41 31.49
C ALA A 16 -12.08 -8.66 29.97
N ARG A 17 -12.95 -8.01 29.18
CA ARG A 17 -12.94 -8.14 27.73
C ARG A 17 -11.83 -7.24 27.18
N PRO A 18 -10.82 -7.79 26.48
CA PRO A 18 -9.84 -6.95 25.78
C PRO A 18 -10.60 -5.99 24.88
N GLY A 19 -10.32 -4.69 25.01
CA GLY A 19 -10.85 -3.69 24.08
C GLY A 19 -10.51 -4.08 22.64
N PRO A 20 -11.25 -3.58 21.64
CA PRO A 20 -10.90 -3.85 20.24
C PRO A 20 -9.42 -3.54 20.02
N ALA A 21 -8.66 -4.54 19.57
CA ALA A 21 -7.24 -4.37 19.27
C ALA A 21 -7.09 -3.14 18.34
N PRO A 22 -6.08 -2.28 18.53
CA PRO A 22 -5.87 -1.13 17.66
C PRO A 22 -5.81 -1.63 16.20
N ARG A 23 -6.86 -1.34 15.45
CA ARG A 23 -6.99 -1.76 14.05
C ARG A 23 -6.34 -0.70 13.18
N GLY A 24 -5.30 -1.10 12.47
CA GLY A 24 -4.68 -0.34 11.39
C GLY A 24 -3.30 0.19 11.72
N LEU A 25 -2.39 0.00 10.76
CA LEU A 25 -1.14 0.76 10.71
C LEU A 25 -1.52 2.22 10.44
N LYS A 26 -1.17 3.11 11.37
CA LYS A 26 -1.28 4.56 11.17
C LYS A 26 0.12 5.10 10.93
N SER A 27 0.33 5.74 9.78
CA SER A 27 1.55 6.50 9.53
C SER A 27 1.38 7.94 10.02
N GLY A 28 2.49 8.54 10.44
CA GLY A 28 2.57 9.99 10.62
C GLY A 28 2.51 10.74 9.28
N PRO A 29 2.51 12.08 9.30
CA PRO A 29 2.57 12.87 8.08
C PRO A 29 3.89 12.63 7.32
N PRO A 30 3.89 12.76 5.98
CA PRO A 30 5.11 12.62 5.19
C PRO A 30 6.12 13.71 5.53
N GLN A 31 7.38 13.32 5.77
CA GLN A 31 8.48 14.27 6.01
C GLN A 31 8.83 15.08 4.76
N SER A 32 8.71 14.45 3.58
CA SER A 32 8.89 15.07 2.27
C SER A 32 7.67 14.71 1.41
N PRO A 33 6.64 15.57 1.35
CA PRO A 33 5.45 15.28 0.57
C PRO A 33 5.80 15.31 -0.93
N VAL A 34 5.56 14.20 -1.62
CA VAL A 34 5.74 14.13 -3.07
C VAL A 34 4.57 14.84 -3.73
N GLY A 35 4.88 15.89 -4.47
CA GLY A 35 3.88 16.67 -5.20
C GLY A 35 3.37 15.97 -6.47
N LEU A 36 2.35 16.54 -7.10
CA LEU A 36 1.84 16.05 -8.38
C LEU A 36 2.93 16.05 -9.47
N GLY A 37 3.72 17.13 -9.56
CA GLY A 37 4.79 17.24 -10.55
C GLY A 37 5.86 16.15 -10.39
N GLU A 38 6.33 15.93 -9.17
CA GLU A 38 7.32 14.88 -8.86
C GLU A 38 6.76 13.48 -9.13
N SER A 39 5.48 13.25 -8.80
CA SER A 39 4.79 11.99 -9.05
C SER A 39 4.68 11.69 -10.54
N VAL A 40 4.34 12.70 -11.36
CA VAL A 40 4.27 12.55 -12.82
C VAL A 40 5.65 12.26 -13.40
N VAL A 41 6.68 12.98 -12.97
CA VAL A 41 8.06 12.73 -13.42
C VAL A 41 8.52 11.32 -13.05
N GLY A 42 8.28 10.89 -11.81
CA GLY A 42 8.62 9.53 -11.36
C GLY A 42 7.90 8.44 -12.15
N PHE A 43 6.61 8.63 -12.43
CA PHE A 43 5.83 7.69 -13.22
C PHE A 43 6.34 7.59 -14.66
N VAL A 44 6.58 8.73 -15.32
CA VAL A 44 7.14 8.77 -16.67
C VAL A 44 8.51 8.11 -16.71
N ALA A 45 9.39 8.41 -15.75
CA ALA A 45 10.71 7.82 -15.66
C ALA A 45 10.66 6.29 -15.53
N LEU A 46 9.77 5.77 -14.68
CA LEU A 46 9.57 4.33 -14.52
C LEU A 46 9.17 3.68 -15.85
N PHE A 47 8.16 4.23 -16.53
CA PHE A 47 7.67 3.68 -17.80
C PHE A 47 8.72 3.75 -18.90
N PHE A 48 9.40 4.88 -19.07
CA PHE A 48 10.46 5.01 -20.06
C PHE A 48 11.64 4.08 -19.79
N SER A 49 12.00 3.85 -18.53
CA SER A 49 13.11 2.97 -18.18
C SER A 49 12.86 1.51 -18.58
N CYS A 50 11.61 1.04 -18.50
CA CYS A 50 11.25 -0.33 -18.90
C CYS A 50 10.89 -0.43 -20.39
N LEU A 51 10.05 0.50 -20.87
CA LEU A 51 9.48 0.42 -22.21
C LEU A 51 10.39 1.00 -23.28
N GLY A 52 11.28 1.93 -22.96
CA GLY A 52 12.21 2.53 -23.92
C GLY A 52 13.12 1.49 -24.58
N PRO A 53 13.85 0.66 -23.80
CA PRO A 53 14.68 -0.40 -24.38
C PRO A 53 13.86 -1.43 -25.15
N ALA A 54 12.68 -1.82 -24.64
CA ALA A 54 11.81 -2.76 -25.31
C ALA A 54 11.32 -2.22 -26.67
N ALA A 55 10.87 -0.96 -26.71
CA ALA A 55 10.43 -0.29 -27.92
C ALA A 55 11.57 -0.19 -28.94
N TRP A 56 12.80 0.08 -28.49
CA TRP A 56 13.97 0.09 -29.38
C TRP A 56 14.20 -1.27 -30.03
N VAL A 57 14.27 -2.34 -29.24
CA VAL A 57 14.51 -3.70 -29.77
C VAL A 57 13.40 -4.12 -30.72
N LEU A 58 12.13 -3.94 -30.32
CA LEU A 58 10.99 -4.33 -31.15
C LEU A 58 10.89 -3.47 -32.43
N GLY A 59 11.27 -2.20 -32.37
CA GLY A 59 11.27 -1.30 -33.53
C GLY A 59 12.28 -1.70 -34.60
N HIS A 60 13.38 -2.36 -34.22
CA HIS A 60 14.47 -2.73 -35.13
C HIS A 60 14.42 -4.20 -35.59
N LEU A 61 13.33 -4.94 -35.35
CA LEU A 61 13.24 -6.35 -35.73
C LEU A 61 13.43 -6.59 -37.23
N ASN A 62 12.93 -5.68 -38.08
CA ASN A 62 13.14 -5.78 -39.54
C ASN A 62 14.61 -5.58 -39.91
N ASP A 63 15.30 -4.67 -39.24
CA ASP A 63 16.73 -4.41 -39.49
C ASP A 63 17.58 -5.59 -39.05
N TYR A 64 17.21 -6.27 -37.96
CA TYR A 64 17.88 -7.49 -37.53
C TYR A 64 17.64 -8.63 -38.51
N LYS A 65 16.42 -8.77 -39.03
CA LYS A 65 16.07 -9.79 -40.02
C LYS A 65 16.78 -9.59 -41.37
N ALA A 66 16.93 -8.35 -41.83
CA ALA A 66 17.57 -8.04 -43.11
C ALA A 66 19.09 -8.21 -43.11
N ARG A 67 19.69 -8.44 -41.93
CA ARG A 67 21.13 -8.69 -41.75
C ARG A 67 21.49 -10.18 -41.82
N GLU A 68 20.50 -11.07 -41.77
CA GLU A 68 20.61 -12.52 -42.05
C GLU A 68 20.28 -12.81 -43.51
#